data_AF-A0A974P0E3-F1
#
_entry.id   AF-A0A974P0E3-F1
#
_cell.length_a   1.000
_cell.length_b   1.000
_cell.length_c   1.000
_cell.angle_alpha   90.00
_cell.angle_beta   90.00
_cell.angle_gamma   90.00
#
_symmetry.space_group_name_H-M   'P 1'
#
loop_
_entity.id
_entity.type
_entity.pdbx_description
1 polymer ?
#
loop_
_entity_poly.entity_id
_entity_poly.type
_entity_poly.pdbx_seq_one_letter_code
_entity_poly.pdbx_strand_id
1 'polypeptide(L)'
;MMDTEIYQEVILQHSRRPRNFGYLEMATHGASGQNASCGDSIQIQLVLQGDIIQEIKFNSSACAVCTASASIMTDEVKGLVRAQALRVATDFRRMAVEGIFPERLPDRLKVLGGIYQFPQRVRCATLPWETLSLALHPPPNESHISPPGATFFQAEMGASDNPPRSLPS
;
A
#
# COMPACT_ATOMS: atom_id res chain seq x y z
N MET A 1 -8.69 -25.38 -14.08
CA MET A 1 -7.88 -25.19 -12.87
C MET A 1 -6.79 -24.22 -13.30
N MET A 2 -6.97 -22.92 -13.03
CA MET A 2 -5.97 -21.91 -13.39
C MET A 2 -4.98 -21.87 -12.22
N ASP A 3 -3.70 -22.03 -12.52
CA ASP A 3 -2.71 -22.64 -11.65
C ASP A 3 -2.38 -21.79 -10.40
N THR A 4 -2.58 -22.39 -9.23
CA THR A 4 -2.13 -21.85 -7.92
C THR A 4 -0.68 -21.39 -7.94
N GLU A 5 0.15 -22.06 -8.75
CA GLU A 5 1.56 -21.75 -8.95
C GLU A 5 1.79 -20.38 -9.62
N ILE A 6 1.03 -20.04 -10.66
CA ILE A 6 1.12 -18.74 -11.34
C ILE A 6 0.71 -17.62 -10.37
N TYR A 7 -0.32 -17.83 -9.56
CA TYR A 7 -0.76 -16.85 -8.56
C TYR A 7 0.31 -16.60 -7.49
N GLN A 8 0.94 -17.67 -6.98
CA GLN A 8 2.02 -17.57 -6.01
C GLN A 8 3.24 -16.88 -6.61
N GLU A 9 3.59 -17.19 -7.87
CA GLU A 9 4.70 -16.54 -8.56
C GLU A 9 4.49 -15.04 -8.70
N VAL A 10 3.31 -14.59 -9.15
CA VAL A 10 3.02 -13.15 -9.30
C VAL A 10 3.10 -12.42 -7.96
N ILE A 11 2.54 -13.01 -6.89
CA ILE A 11 2.64 -12.43 -5.54
C ILE A 11 4.12 -12.33 -5.11
N LEU A 12 4.90 -13.39 -5.29
CA LEU A 12 6.32 -13.40 -4.92
C LEU A 12 7.15 -12.40 -5.72
N GLN A 13 6.88 -12.27 -7.03
CA GLN A 13 7.56 -11.30 -7.88
C GLN A 13 7.26 -9.87 -7.42
N HIS A 14 5.99 -9.54 -7.22
CA HIS A 14 5.59 -8.21 -6.78
C HIS A 14 5.97 -7.90 -5.33
N SER A 15 6.13 -8.91 -4.46
CA SER A 15 6.63 -8.71 -3.10
C SER A 15 8.15 -8.52 -3.06
N ARG A 16 8.91 -9.18 -3.94
CA ARG A 16 10.38 -9.07 -4.00
C ARG A 16 10.85 -7.85 -4.78
N ARG A 17 10.14 -7.48 -5.85
CA ARG A 17 10.46 -6.34 -6.73
C ARG A 17 9.21 -5.48 -6.92
N PRO A 18 8.74 -4.78 -5.86
CA PRO A 18 7.54 -3.97 -5.95
C PRO A 18 7.72 -2.82 -6.95
N ARG A 19 6.67 -2.58 -7.76
CA ARG A 19 6.56 -1.41 -8.64
C ARG A 19 6.21 -0.19 -7.82
N ASN A 20 6.67 0.99 -8.23
CA ASN A 20 6.34 2.25 -7.57
C ASN A 20 6.65 2.28 -6.05
N PHE A 21 7.65 1.51 -5.62
CA PHE A 21 8.13 1.53 -4.24
C PHE A 21 9.05 2.72 -4.01
N GLY A 22 8.89 3.40 -2.87
CA GLY A 22 9.68 4.57 -2.50
C GLY A 22 8.82 5.78 -2.16
N TYR A 23 9.48 6.91 -1.97
CA TYR A 23 8.84 8.18 -1.63
C TYR A 23 8.67 9.11 -2.85
N LEU A 24 7.66 9.98 -2.77
CA LEU A 24 7.50 11.14 -3.65
C LEU A 24 7.92 12.40 -2.88
N GLU A 25 8.79 13.21 -3.48
CA GLU A 25 9.28 14.47 -2.87
C GLU A 25 8.18 15.52 -2.77
N MET A 26 7.31 15.62 -3.79
CA MET A 26 6.27 16.63 -3.91
C MET A 26 4.88 16.00 -3.97
N ALA A 27 4.56 15.13 -3.00
CA ALA A 27 3.25 14.51 -2.90
C ALA A 27 2.16 15.57 -2.63
N THR A 28 1.09 15.53 -3.42
CA THR A 28 -0.10 16.38 -3.24
C THR A 28 -1.07 15.79 -2.23
N HIS A 29 -1.11 14.46 -2.13
CA HIS A 29 -1.99 13.71 -1.25
C HIS A 29 -1.27 12.49 -0.72
N GLY A 30 -1.76 11.95 0.39
CA GLY A 30 -1.25 10.70 0.94
C GLY A 30 -2.08 10.21 2.13
N ALA A 31 -1.90 8.95 2.46
CA ALA A 31 -2.50 8.33 3.64
C ALA A 31 -1.62 7.17 4.13
N SER A 32 -1.83 6.79 5.38
CA SER A 32 -1.21 5.63 6.01
C SER A 32 -2.27 4.65 6.47
N GLY A 33 -1.97 3.36 6.37
CA GLY A 33 -2.84 2.27 6.80
C GLY A 33 -2.06 1.24 7.60
N GLN A 34 -2.74 0.60 8.56
CA GLN A 34 -2.16 -0.47 9.38
C GLN A 34 -3.12 -1.65 9.51
N ASN A 35 -2.56 -2.86 9.54
CA ASN A 35 -3.28 -4.11 9.82
C ASN A 35 -2.54 -4.88 10.92
N ALA A 36 -2.97 -4.68 12.17
CA ALA A 36 -2.34 -5.27 13.35
C ALA A 36 -2.27 -6.80 13.32
N SER A 37 -3.22 -7.47 12.67
CA SER A 37 -3.27 -8.94 12.61
C SER A 37 -2.08 -9.58 11.90
N CYS A 38 -1.44 -8.87 10.97
CA CYS A 38 -0.22 -9.32 10.29
C CYS A 38 0.97 -8.38 10.51
N GLY A 39 0.80 -7.32 11.31
CA GLY A 39 1.79 -6.26 11.50
C GLY A 39 2.05 -5.44 10.24
N ASP A 40 1.11 -5.41 9.29
CA ASP A 40 1.31 -4.65 8.05
C ASP A 40 1.17 -3.15 8.32
N SER A 41 2.10 -2.37 7.79
CA SER A 41 2.05 -0.91 7.74
C SER A 41 2.37 -0.45 6.33
N ILE A 42 1.55 0.44 5.79
CA ILE A 42 1.71 0.99 4.44
C ILE A 42 1.45 2.50 4.43
N GLN A 43 2.23 3.21 3.62
CA GLN A 43 2.01 4.61 3.29
C GLN A 43 1.89 4.75 1.78
N ILE A 44 0.86 5.46 1.32
CA ILE A 44 0.62 5.77 -0.10
C ILE A 44 0.73 7.27 -0.30
N GLN A 45 1.41 7.67 -1.37
CA GLN A 45 1.62 9.07 -1.76
C GLN A 45 1.22 9.26 -3.22
N LEU A 46 0.59 10.39 -3.53
CA LEU A 46 0.04 10.70 -4.86
C LEU A 46 0.40 12.11 -5.32
N VAL A 47 0.67 12.28 -6.61
CA VAL A 47 0.58 13.57 -7.31
C VAL A 47 -0.68 13.56 -8.15
N LEU A 48 -1.65 14.41 -7.80
CA LEU A 48 -2.84 14.63 -8.60
C LEU A 48 -2.66 15.87 -9.48
N GLN A 49 -2.92 15.73 -10.78
CA GLN A 49 -3.04 16.84 -11.71
C GLN A 49 -4.52 16.98 -12.09
N GLY A 50 -5.23 17.87 -11.40
CA GLY A 50 -6.69 17.86 -11.41
C GLY A 50 -7.21 16.57 -10.79
N ASP A 51 -8.02 15.81 -11.54
CA ASP A 51 -8.54 14.51 -11.11
C ASP A 51 -7.67 13.31 -11.54
N ILE A 52 -6.56 13.52 -12.25
CA ILE A 52 -5.72 12.44 -12.77
C ILE A 52 -4.61 12.09 -11.78
N ILE A 53 -4.41 10.80 -11.50
CA ILE A 53 -3.28 10.28 -10.72
C ILE A 53 -2.04 10.30 -11.62
N GLN A 54 -1.29 11.40 -11.60
CA GLN A 54 -0.09 11.56 -12.42
C GLN A 54 1.03 10.62 -11.93
N GLU A 55 1.26 10.62 -10.62
CA GLU A 55 2.24 9.76 -9.97
C GLU A 55 1.65 9.16 -8.70
N ILE A 56 2.05 7.93 -8.41
CA ILE A 56 1.70 7.21 -7.19
C ILE A 56 2.90 6.41 -6.75
N LYS A 57 3.23 6.45 -5.46
CA LYS A 57 4.20 5.55 -4.85
C LYS A 57 3.72 5.05 -3.50
N PHE A 58 4.34 3.98 -3.03
CA PHE A 58 4.11 3.48 -1.69
C PHE A 58 5.39 3.05 -1.00
N ASN A 59 5.35 3.02 0.33
CA ASN A 59 6.31 2.32 1.16
C ASN A 59 5.55 1.45 2.16
N SER A 60 6.17 0.35 2.58
CA SER A 60 5.54 -0.56 3.52
C SER A 60 6.55 -1.37 4.31
N SER A 61 6.19 -1.67 5.57
CA SER A 61 6.70 -2.81 6.32
C SER A 61 5.53 -3.77 6.48
N ALA A 62 5.44 -4.75 5.57
CA ALA A 62 4.25 -5.58 5.44
C ALA A 62 4.57 -6.96 4.87
N CYS A 63 3.63 -7.90 5.04
CA CYS A 63 3.74 -9.24 4.49
C CYS A 63 3.73 -9.24 2.95
N ALA A 64 4.16 -10.35 2.35
CA ALA A 64 4.27 -10.49 0.90
C ALA A 64 2.97 -10.16 0.14
N VAL A 65 1.82 -10.52 0.70
CA VAL A 65 0.50 -10.27 0.08
C VAL A 65 0.16 -8.78 0.08
N CYS A 66 0.39 -8.08 1.19
CA CYS A 66 0.15 -6.64 1.27
C CYS A 66 1.06 -5.87 0.32
N THR A 67 2.36 -6.19 0.31
CA THR A 67 3.34 -5.57 -0.59
C THR A 67 3.00 -5.86 -2.06
N ALA A 68 2.61 -7.09 -2.40
CA ALA A 68 2.22 -7.45 -3.75
C ALA A 68 0.94 -6.73 -4.19
N SER A 69 -0.08 -6.66 -3.33
CA SER A 69 -1.33 -5.95 -3.60
C SER A 69 -1.07 -4.46 -3.85
N ALA A 70 -0.25 -3.80 -3.02
CA ALA A 70 0.14 -2.40 -3.23
C ALA A 70 0.91 -2.20 -4.55
N SER A 71 1.84 -3.09 -4.86
CA SER A 71 2.63 -3.06 -6.07
C SER A 71 1.76 -3.17 -7.34
N ILE A 72 0.81 -4.10 -7.37
CA ILE A 72 -0.13 -4.24 -8.49
C ILE A 72 -1.09 -3.04 -8.52
N MET A 73 -1.66 -2.65 -7.38
CA MET A 73 -2.57 -1.51 -7.27
C MET A 73 -1.96 -0.23 -7.86
N THR A 74 -0.74 0.12 -7.47
CA THR A 74 -0.09 1.35 -7.95
C THR A 74 0.16 1.33 -9.46
N ASP A 75 0.47 0.17 -10.04
CA ASP A 75 0.63 -0.02 -11.48
C ASP A 75 -0.71 0.14 -12.22
N GLU A 76 -1.80 -0.37 -11.64
CA GLU A 76 -3.14 -0.31 -12.24
C GLU A 76 -3.79 1.08 -12.17
N VAL A 77 -3.58 1.83 -11.09
CA VAL A 77 -4.29 3.11 -10.89
C VAL A 77 -3.53 4.34 -11.39
N LYS A 78 -2.23 4.20 -11.68
CA LYS A 78 -1.43 5.29 -12.25
C LYS A 78 -1.99 5.71 -13.61
N GLY A 79 -2.18 7.02 -13.80
CA GLY A 79 -2.76 7.60 -15.01
C GLY A 79 -4.29 7.57 -15.06
N LEU A 80 -4.97 6.91 -14.12
CA LEU A 80 -6.43 6.92 -14.07
C LEU A 80 -6.95 8.22 -13.45
N VAL A 81 -8.18 8.58 -13.80
CA VAL A 81 -8.91 9.59 -13.03
C VAL A 81 -9.34 9.02 -11.68
N ARG A 82 -9.39 9.86 -10.65
CA ARG A 82 -9.76 9.53 -9.27
C ARG A 82 -11.02 8.67 -9.18
N ALA A 83 -12.06 9.04 -9.93
CA ALA A 83 -13.32 8.29 -9.94
C ALA A 83 -13.16 6.87 -10.50
N GLN A 84 -12.27 6.64 -11.46
CA GLN A 84 -11.94 5.31 -11.96
C GLN A 84 -11.16 4.51 -10.91
N ALA A 85 -10.13 5.10 -10.30
CA ALA A 85 -9.35 4.44 -9.26
C ALA A 85 -10.21 3.98 -8.07
N LEU A 86 -11.16 4.82 -7.62
CA LEU A 86 -12.11 4.46 -6.55
C LEU A 86 -13.07 3.32 -6.97
N ARG A 87 -13.48 3.26 -8.24
CA ARG A 87 -14.27 2.14 -8.76
C ARG A 87 -13.45 0.84 -8.75
N VAL A 88 -12.21 0.88 -9.23
CA VAL A 88 -11.31 -0.29 -9.21
C VAL A 88 -11.08 -0.76 -7.77
N ALA A 89 -10.88 0.15 -6.81
CA ALA A 89 -10.76 -0.20 -5.40
C ALA A 89 -12.02 -0.89 -4.84
N THR A 90 -13.20 -0.39 -5.22
CA THR A 90 -14.48 -1.01 -4.84
C THR A 90 -14.65 -2.40 -5.44
N ASP A 91 -14.35 -2.55 -6.73
CA ASP A 91 -14.44 -3.83 -7.44
C ASP A 91 -13.44 -4.85 -6.90
N PHE A 92 -12.20 -4.42 -6.60
CA PHE A 92 -11.19 -5.25 -5.96
C PHE A 92 -11.66 -5.73 -4.59
N ARG A 93 -12.23 -4.84 -3.77
CA ARG A 93 -12.77 -5.20 -2.46
C ARG A 93 -13.87 -6.26 -2.57
N ARG A 94 -14.80 -6.13 -3.52
CA ARG A 94 -15.85 -7.13 -3.74
C ARG A 94 -15.26 -8.48 -4.12
N MET A 95 -14.24 -8.50 -4.97
CA MET A 95 -13.53 -9.74 -5.29
C MET A 95 -12.83 -10.33 -4.06
N ALA A 96 -12.06 -9.53 -3.32
CA ALA A 96 -11.25 -10.00 -2.21
C ALA A 96 -12.07 -10.43 -0.98
N VAL A 97 -13.22 -9.80 -0.74
CA VAL A 97 -14.07 -10.03 0.44
C VAL A 97 -15.22 -10.98 0.14
N GLU A 98 -15.90 -10.80 -0.99
CA GLU A 98 -17.16 -11.49 -1.31
C GLU A 98 -16.98 -12.61 -2.35
N GLY A 99 -15.81 -12.70 -3.00
CA GLY A 99 -15.58 -13.62 -4.11
C GLY A 99 -16.38 -13.27 -5.37
N ILE A 100 -16.92 -12.04 -5.45
CA ILE A 100 -17.62 -11.53 -6.63
C ILE A 100 -16.60 -10.93 -7.59
N PHE A 101 -16.59 -11.36 -8.84
CA PHE A 101 -15.67 -10.86 -9.87
C PHE A 101 -16.40 -9.87 -10.79
N PRO A 102 -16.29 -8.55 -10.57
CA PRO A 102 -16.96 -7.57 -11.42
C PRO A 102 -16.38 -7.60 -12.83
N GLU A 103 -17.22 -7.45 -13.84
CA GLU A 103 -16.82 -7.50 -15.25
C GLU A 103 -15.74 -6.46 -15.61
N ARG A 104 -15.80 -5.29 -14.97
CA ARG A 104 -14.87 -4.17 -15.19
C ARG A 104 -13.57 -4.27 -14.40
N LEU A 105 -13.39 -5.30 -13.59
CA LEU A 105 -12.16 -5.50 -12.84
C LEU A 105 -11.02 -5.93 -13.80
N PRO A 106 -9.89 -5.21 -13.84
CA PRO A 106 -8.74 -5.58 -14.65
C PRO A 106 -8.27 -7.02 -14.40
N ASP A 107 -7.92 -7.75 -15.46
CA ASP A 107 -7.47 -9.15 -15.35
C ASP A 107 -6.23 -9.32 -14.49
N ARG A 108 -5.34 -8.32 -14.49
CA ARG A 108 -4.15 -8.27 -13.62
C ARG A 108 -4.50 -8.32 -12.14
N LEU A 109 -5.67 -7.79 -11.74
CA LEU A 109 -6.14 -7.84 -10.36
C LEU A 109 -6.76 -9.19 -10.00
N LYS A 110 -7.33 -9.90 -10.98
CA LYS A 110 -7.93 -11.23 -10.78
C LYS A 110 -6.89 -12.27 -10.33
N VAL A 111 -5.59 -11.99 -10.48
CA VAL A 111 -4.50 -12.79 -9.92
C VAL A 111 -4.58 -12.93 -8.39
N LEU A 112 -5.16 -11.94 -7.70
CA LEU A 112 -5.42 -11.98 -6.26
C LEU A 112 -6.80 -12.56 -5.94
N GLY A 113 -7.53 -13.04 -6.94
CA GLY A 113 -8.90 -13.51 -6.83
C GLY A 113 -9.08 -14.75 -5.98
N GLY A 114 -8.04 -15.53 -5.69
CA GLY A 114 -8.13 -16.65 -4.74
C GLY A 114 -8.25 -16.22 -3.28
N ILE A 115 -7.99 -14.94 -2.95
CA ILE A 115 -7.82 -14.49 -1.56
C ILE A 115 -9.10 -14.54 -0.72
N TYR A 116 -10.28 -14.47 -1.34
CA TYR A 116 -11.56 -14.56 -0.61
C TYR A 116 -11.73 -15.91 0.11
N GLN A 117 -11.03 -16.96 -0.35
CA GLN A 117 -11.01 -18.27 0.29
C GLN A 117 -10.13 -18.30 1.54
N PHE A 118 -9.33 -17.26 1.79
CA PHE A 118 -8.39 -17.15 2.90
C PHE A 118 -8.69 -15.92 3.75
N PRO A 119 -9.70 -15.96 4.65
CA PRO A 119 -10.12 -14.80 5.46
C PRO A 119 -8.97 -14.10 6.21
N GLN A 120 -7.98 -14.88 6.68
CA GLN A 120 -6.79 -14.39 7.37
C GLN A 120 -5.82 -13.58 6.48
N ARG A 121 -6.07 -13.51 5.17
CA ARG A 121 -5.26 -12.79 4.17
C ARG A 121 -6.05 -11.69 3.46
N VAL A 122 -7.37 -11.67 3.58
CA VAL A 122 -8.23 -10.64 2.98
C VAL A 122 -7.79 -9.25 3.43
N ARG A 123 -7.57 -9.03 4.73
CA ARG A 123 -7.10 -7.73 5.25
C ARG A 123 -5.74 -7.31 4.70
N CYS A 124 -4.80 -8.25 4.55
CA CYS A 124 -3.50 -7.95 3.91
C CYS A 124 -3.69 -7.48 2.46
N ALA A 125 -4.62 -8.09 1.73
CA ALA A 125 -4.88 -7.74 0.34
C ALA A 125 -5.63 -6.41 0.19
N THR A 126 -6.58 -6.09 1.07
CA THR A 126 -7.43 -4.89 0.95
C THR A 126 -6.80 -3.62 1.55
N LEU A 127 -5.88 -3.75 2.51
CA LEU A 127 -5.26 -2.60 3.18
C LEU A 127 -4.69 -1.54 2.22
N PRO A 128 -3.95 -1.88 1.15
CA PRO A 128 -3.47 -0.88 0.19
C PRO A 128 -4.60 -0.11 -0.50
N TRP A 129 -5.69 -0.79 -0.86
CA TRP A 129 -6.84 -0.18 -1.56
C TRP A 129 -7.69 0.71 -0.66
N GLU A 130 -7.86 0.31 0.59
CA GLU A 130 -8.47 1.14 1.63
C GLU A 130 -7.62 2.41 1.84
N THR A 131 -6.30 2.26 1.92
CA THR A 131 -5.36 3.37 2.09
C THR A 131 -5.34 4.29 0.86
N LEU A 132 -5.41 3.75 -0.36
CA LEU A 132 -5.53 4.53 -1.59
C LEU A 132 -6.82 5.36 -1.58
N SER A 133 -7.94 4.75 -1.18
CA SER A 133 -9.23 5.43 -1.11
C SER A 133 -9.14 6.64 -0.17
N LEU A 134 -8.54 6.46 1.02
CA LEU A 134 -8.26 7.56 1.95
C LEU A 134 -7.39 8.65 1.33
N ALA A 135 -6.29 8.27 0.66
CA ALA A 135 -5.37 9.21 0.02
C ALA A 135 -6.03 9.99 -1.14
N LEU A 136 -7.02 9.40 -1.83
CA LEU A 136 -7.75 10.06 -2.91
C LEU A 136 -8.80 11.03 -2.39
N HIS A 137 -9.29 10.90 -1.15
CA HIS A 137 -10.20 11.89 -0.58
C HIS A 137 -9.43 13.16 -0.16
N PRO A 138 -9.99 14.37 -0.42
CA PRO A 138 -9.36 15.60 0.05
C PRO A 138 -9.24 15.51 1.59
N PRO A 139 -8.13 15.97 2.18
CA PRO A 139 -8.03 16.01 3.62
C PRO A 139 -9.25 16.79 4.15
N PRO A 140 -9.97 16.26 5.16
CA PRO A 140 -10.96 17.08 5.86
C PRO A 140 -10.22 18.32 6.39
N ASN A 141 -10.83 19.50 6.24
CA ASN A 141 -10.33 20.76 6.78
C ASN A 141 -9.60 20.56 8.11
N GLU A 142 -8.30 20.89 8.10
CA GLU A 142 -7.38 21.09 9.22
C GLU A 142 -7.46 20.12 10.42
N SER A 143 -6.52 19.17 10.49
CA SER A 143 -5.49 19.09 11.55
C SER A 143 -4.67 17.80 11.36
N HIS A 144 -3.34 17.94 11.27
CA HIS A 144 -2.34 16.92 10.88
C HIS A 144 -2.04 16.79 9.38
N ILE A 145 -1.71 17.92 8.74
CA ILE A 145 -0.79 17.91 7.60
C ILE A 145 0.55 18.41 8.14
N SER A 146 1.54 17.51 8.28
CA SER A 146 2.93 17.96 8.38
C SER A 146 3.31 18.61 7.03
N PRO A 147 3.93 19.79 7.04
CA PRO A 147 4.07 20.65 5.86
C PRO A 147 5.01 20.06 4.79
N PRO A 148 4.91 20.52 3.53
CA PRO A 148 5.78 20.07 2.45
C PRO A 148 7.20 20.56 2.72
N GLY A 149 8.12 19.62 2.93
CA GLY A 149 9.52 19.89 3.31
C GLY A 149 9.97 19.23 4.61
N ALA A 150 9.10 18.53 5.34
CA ALA A 150 9.53 17.75 6.49
C ALA A 150 10.19 16.43 6.03
N THR A 151 11.51 16.38 6.09
CA THR A 151 12.28 15.14 6.15
C THR A 151 11.65 14.25 7.24
N PHE A 152 10.88 13.22 6.84
CA PHE A 152 10.30 12.24 7.77
C PHE A 152 11.38 11.25 8.24
N PHE A 153 12.40 11.78 8.90
CA PHE A 153 13.47 11.01 9.53
C PHE A 153 13.73 11.57 10.93
N GLN A 154 13.01 11.04 11.92
CA GLN A 154 13.53 10.88 13.27
C GLN A 154 13.07 9.51 13.77
N ALA A 155 13.86 8.48 13.43
CA ALA A 155 14.02 7.36 14.33
C ALA A 155 15.19 7.73 15.25
N GLU A 156 14.88 8.01 16.50
CA GLU A 156 15.86 8.13 17.56
C GLU A 156 16.67 6.82 17.62
N MET A 157 17.91 6.85 17.13
CA MET A 157 18.91 5.88 17.58
C MET A 157 19.29 6.28 19.00
N GLY A 158 18.65 5.64 19.97
CA GLY A 158 19.12 5.64 21.35
C GLY A 158 20.56 5.14 21.38
N ALA A 159 21.49 6.08 21.57
CA ALA A 159 22.85 5.78 21.98
C ALA A 159 22.78 5.10 23.35
N SER A 160 23.02 3.80 23.37
CA SER A 160 23.29 3.05 24.59
C SER A 160 24.70 3.42 25.06
N ASP A 161 24.80 4.51 25.82
CA ASP A 161 25.98 4.84 26.62
C ASP A 161 26.17 3.76 27.70
N ASN A 162 27.17 2.90 27.51
CA ASN A 162 27.67 1.99 28.53
C ASN A 162 28.98 2.59 29.08
N PRO A 163 29.08 2.97 30.36
CA PRO A 163 30.30 3.57 30.89
C PRO A 163 31.45 2.54 30.99
N PRO A 164 32.70 2.95 30.77
CA PRO A 164 33.84 2.05 30.95
C PRO A 164 34.03 1.71 32.44
N ARG A 165 34.03 0.42 32.76
CA ARG A 165 34.47 -0.10 34.06
C ARG A 165 35.96 0.25 34.26
N SER A 166 36.23 0.97 35.33
CA SER A 166 37.55 1.14 35.92
C SER A 166 38.17 -0.21 36.30
N LEU A 167 39.38 -0.46 35.81
CA LEU A 167 40.30 -1.48 36.32
C LEU A 167 41.02 -0.93 37.56
N PRO A 168 41.05 -1.63 38.70
CA PRO A 168 41.94 -1.28 39.79
C PRO A 168 43.36 -1.84 39.56
N SER A 169 44.31 -1.09 40.13
CA SER A 169 45.77 -1.19 40.11
C SER A 169 46.39 -2.56 40.36
#